data_AF-A0A947F5H4-F1
#
_entry.id   AF-A0A947F5H4-F1
#
_cell.length_a   1.000
_cell.length_b   1.000
_cell.length_c   1.000
_cell.angle_alpha   90.00
_cell.angle_beta   90.00
_cell.angle_gamma   90.00
#
_symmetry.space_group_name_H-M   'P 1'
#
loop_
_entity.id
_entity.type
_entity.pdbx_description
1 polymer ?
#
loop_
_entity_poly.entity_id
_entity_poly.type
_entity_poly.pdbx_seq_one_letter_code
_entity_poly.pdbx_strand_id
1 'polypeptide(L)'
;MHDVAKSNNALDRWKQLSVEGREILSLPSKKIMERIVESPQPAALVHSLSEEDFYFLVHDIGHNDSGELLSLASNKQWEYMVDLQVWEKDRLDILSMTKWLGLLFKADPTRLIKWLISEKTEFLKFYLFKNIEVRVREHDQDPSDFGKDFLTIDNVYYIR
;
A
#
# COMPACT_ATOMS: atom_id res chain seq x y z
N MET A 1 -24.71 -24.93 19.40
CA MET A 1 -25.61 -23.76 19.56
C MET A 1 -24.88 -22.43 19.80
N HIS A 2 -23.59 -22.41 20.20
CA HIS A 2 -22.85 -21.16 20.45
C HIS A 2 -22.29 -20.47 19.18
N ASP A 3 -22.11 -21.18 18.06
CA ASP A 3 -21.56 -20.62 16.81
C ASP A 3 -22.58 -19.84 15.94
N VAL A 4 -23.85 -20.25 15.95
CA VAL A 4 -24.88 -19.66 15.09
C VAL A 4 -25.25 -18.23 15.53
N ALA A 5 -25.26 -17.96 16.83
CA ALA A 5 -25.58 -16.63 17.39
C ALA A 5 -24.46 -15.59 17.15
N LYS A 6 -23.19 -16.01 17.17
CA LYS A 6 -22.05 -15.14 16.82
C LYS A 6 -22.03 -14.83 15.31
N SER A 7 -22.38 -15.80 14.48
CA SER A 7 -22.47 -15.65 13.03
C SER A 7 -23.54 -14.66 12.60
N ASN A 8 -24.74 -14.68 13.20
CA ASN A 8 -25.79 -13.69 12.92
C ASN A 8 -25.34 -12.25 13.26
N ASN A 9 -24.67 -12.05 14.40
CA ASN A 9 -24.19 -10.72 14.81
C ASN A 9 -23.10 -10.18 13.85
N ALA A 10 -22.20 -11.03 13.36
CA ALA A 10 -21.18 -10.62 12.39
C ALA A 10 -21.77 -10.23 11.02
N LEU A 11 -22.75 -10.99 10.54
CA LEU A 11 -23.45 -10.71 9.28
C LEU A 11 -24.26 -9.41 9.37
N ASP A 12 -24.96 -9.19 10.47
CA ASP A 12 -25.75 -7.97 10.69
C ASP A 12 -24.84 -6.74 10.79
N ARG A 13 -23.70 -6.86 11.47
CA ARG A 13 -22.67 -5.81 11.52
C ARG A 13 -22.11 -5.48 10.14
N TRP A 14 -21.79 -6.50 9.33
CA TRP A 14 -21.26 -6.27 7.98
C TRP A 14 -22.28 -5.57 7.08
N LYS A 15 -23.57 -5.95 7.18
CA LYS A 15 -24.65 -5.26 6.47
C LYS A 15 -24.76 -3.80 6.90
N GLN A 16 -24.68 -3.52 8.20
CA GLN A 16 -24.69 -2.14 8.73
C GLN A 16 -23.52 -1.32 8.18
N LEU A 17 -22.29 -1.85 8.24
CA LEU A 17 -21.10 -1.18 7.70
C LEU A 17 -21.19 -0.95 6.18
N SER A 18 -21.82 -1.86 5.45
CA SER A 18 -22.02 -1.73 4.00
C SER A 18 -23.07 -0.67 3.65
N VAL A 19 -24.09 -0.50 4.50
CA VAL A 19 -25.06 0.61 4.36
C VAL A 19 -24.38 1.93 4.70
N GLU A 20 -23.68 1.99 5.84
CA GLU A 20 -22.94 3.18 6.28
C GLU A 20 -21.90 3.63 5.25
N GLY A 21 -21.14 2.69 4.67
CA GLY A 21 -20.17 3.00 3.61
C GLY A 21 -20.81 3.68 2.40
N ARG A 22 -21.95 3.17 1.91
CA ARG A 22 -22.68 3.77 0.78
C ARG A 22 -23.24 5.15 1.11
N GLU A 23 -23.75 5.34 2.32
CA GLU A 23 -24.23 6.65 2.76
C GLU A 23 -23.09 7.68 2.83
N ILE A 24 -21.92 7.27 3.32
CA ILE A 24 -20.75 8.13 3.41
C ILE A 24 -20.30 8.58 2.02
N LEU A 25 -20.24 7.68 1.03
CA LEU A 25 -19.82 8.03 -0.33
C LEU A 25 -20.73 9.06 -1.03
N SER A 26 -21.93 9.31 -0.52
CA SER A 26 -22.81 10.39 -1.03
C SER A 26 -22.41 11.80 -0.54
N LEU A 27 -21.49 11.89 0.42
CA LEU A 27 -21.03 13.15 1.00
C LEU A 27 -19.86 13.74 0.19
N PRO A 28 -19.61 15.05 0.29
CA PRO A 28 -18.37 15.65 -0.22
C PRO A 28 -17.13 15.06 0.46
N SER A 29 -16.02 14.91 -0.27
CA SER A 29 -14.81 14.18 0.17
C SER A 29 -14.25 14.61 1.53
N LYS A 30 -14.31 15.91 1.85
CA LYS A 30 -13.89 16.41 3.17
C LYS A 30 -14.75 15.87 4.32
N LYS A 31 -16.08 15.83 4.13
CA LYS A 31 -17.03 15.29 5.12
C LYS A 31 -16.92 13.77 5.23
N ILE A 32 -16.52 13.09 4.15
CA ILE A 32 -16.24 11.64 4.18
C ILE A 32 -15.13 11.34 5.18
N MET A 33 -14.00 12.04 5.07
CA MET A 33 -12.87 11.83 5.98
C MET A 33 -13.23 12.09 7.44
N GLU A 34 -13.90 13.21 7.72
CA GLU A 34 -14.41 13.53 9.07
C GLU A 34 -15.26 12.38 9.62
N ARG A 35 -16.20 11.86 8.80
CA ARG A 35 -17.10 10.78 9.22
C ARG A 35 -16.42 9.42 9.42
N ILE A 36 -15.38 9.12 8.64
CA ILE A 36 -14.56 7.91 8.81
C ILE A 36 -13.78 7.97 10.12
N VAL A 37 -13.15 9.11 10.41
CA VAL A 37 -12.35 9.30 11.63
C VAL A 37 -13.23 9.28 12.89
N GLU A 38 -14.44 9.84 12.82
CA GLU A 38 -15.42 9.80 13.91
C GLU A 38 -16.06 8.42 14.11
N SER A 39 -15.88 7.49 13.18
CA SER A 39 -16.43 6.14 13.31
C SER A 39 -15.80 5.41 14.50
N PRO A 40 -16.58 4.64 15.28
CA PRO A 40 -16.03 3.74 16.30
C PRO A 40 -15.09 2.68 15.72
N GLN A 41 -15.18 2.38 14.42
CA GLN A 41 -14.36 1.38 13.73
C GLN A 41 -13.92 1.89 12.34
N PRO A 42 -13.00 2.86 12.27
CA PRO A 42 -12.63 3.52 11.01
C PRO A 42 -12.13 2.54 9.94
N ALA A 43 -11.23 1.61 10.32
CA ALA A 43 -10.71 0.62 9.39
C ALA A 43 -11.82 -0.33 8.87
N ALA A 44 -12.72 -0.79 9.74
CA ALA A 44 -13.81 -1.68 9.32
C ALA A 44 -14.78 -1.00 8.35
N LEU A 45 -15.00 0.29 8.54
CA LEU A 45 -15.80 1.13 7.65
C LEU A 45 -15.09 1.37 6.32
N VAL A 46 -13.78 1.68 6.32
CA VAL A 46 -13.00 1.78 5.09
C VAL A 46 -13.01 0.44 4.33
N HIS A 47 -12.90 -0.68 5.03
CA HIS A 47 -12.94 -2.02 4.43
C HIS A 47 -14.33 -2.44 3.93
N SER A 48 -15.40 -1.72 4.30
CA SER A 48 -16.74 -1.99 3.75
C SER A 48 -16.95 -1.35 2.38
N LEU A 49 -16.12 -0.36 2.03
CA LEU A 49 -16.05 0.21 0.69
C LEU A 49 -15.48 -0.82 -0.28
N SER A 50 -16.00 -0.86 -1.51
CA SER A 50 -15.36 -1.62 -2.57
C SER A 50 -13.97 -1.06 -2.88
N GLU A 51 -13.11 -1.86 -3.50
CA GLU A 51 -11.78 -1.40 -3.92
C GLU A 51 -11.87 -0.25 -4.93
N GLU A 52 -12.89 -0.26 -5.79
CA GLU A 52 -13.19 0.80 -6.76
C GLU A 52 -13.66 2.10 -6.09
N ASP A 53 -14.61 2.02 -5.16
CA ASP A 53 -15.07 3.19 -4.42
C ASP A 53 -13.95 3.81 -3.58
N PHE A 54 -13.15 2.97 -2.94
CA PHE A 54 -11.97 3.41 -2.20
C PHE A 54 -10.97 4.14 -3.10
N TYR A 55 -10.71 3.59 -4.29
CA TYR A 55 -9.85 4.21 -5.28
C TYR A 55 -10.35 5.61 -5.69
N PHE A 56 -11.64 5.74 -6.03
CA PHE A 56 -12.21 7.04 -6.38
C PHE A 56 -12.18 8.03 -5.21
N LEU A 57 -12.43 7.56 -3.99
CA LEU A 57 -12.33 8.41 -2.80
C LEU A 57 -10.91 8.97 -2.60
N VAL A 58 -9.87 8.13 -2.72
CA VAL A 58 -8.47 8.56 -2.64
C VAL A 58 -8.13 9.56 -3.75
N HIS A 59 -8.63 9.31 -4.96
CA HIS A 59 -8.42 10.22 -6.09
C HIS A 59 -9.10 11.58 -5.88
N ASP A 60 -10.33 11.60 -5.38
CA ASP A 60 -11.11 12.82 -5.14
C ASP A 60 -10.55 13.68 -4.00
N ILE A 61 -10.00 13.04 -2.96
CA ILE A 61 -9.27 13.74 -1.89
C ILE A 61 -7.92 14.26 -2.40
N GLY A 62 -7.29 13.50 -3.29
CA GLY A 62 -5.92 13.74 -3.76
C GLY A 62 -4.90 12.90 -2.99
N HIS A 63 -3.95 12.33 -3.72
CA HIS A 63 -3.05 11.29 -3.19
C HIS A 63 -2.13 11.77 -2.05
N ASN A 64 -1.82 13.07 -1.99
CA ASN A 64 -0.95 13.61 -0.93
C ASN A 64 -1.69 13.78 0.41
N ASP A 65 -3.01 13.93 0.36
CA ASP A 65 -3.86 14.20 1.53
C ASP A 65 -4.59 12.92 2.01
N SER A 66 -4.43 11.81 1.30
CA SER A 66 -5.09 10.53 1.59
C SER A 66 -4.29 9.63 2.54
N GLY A 67 -3.21 10.10 3.17
CA GLY A 67 -2.30 9.26 3.98
C GLY A 67 -2.99 8.51 5.12
N GLU A 68 -3.92 9.16 5.83
CA GLU A 68 -4.72 8.53 6.89
C GLU A 68 -5.68 7.47 6.33
N LEU A 69 -6.30 7.75 5.17
CA LEU A 69 -7.18 6.79 4.52
C LEU A 69 -6.41 5.55 4.03
N LEU A 70 -5.20 5.76 3.52
CA LEU A 70 -4.29 4.68 3.11
C LEU A 70 -3.86 3.80 4.29
N SER A 71 -3.62 4.37 5.47
CA SER A 71 -3.23 3.58 6.65
C SER A 71 -4.37 2.68 7.14
N LEU A 72 -5.62 3.12 6.96
CA LEU A 72 -6.84 2.38 7.32
C LEU A 72 -7.29 1.34 6.29
N ALA A 73 -6.79 1.41 5.05
CA ALA A 73 -7.22 0.54 3.96
C ALA A 73 -6.82 -0.92 4.16
N SER A 74 -7.52 -1.85 3.53
CA SER A 74 -7.14 -3.27 3.52
C SER A 74 -6.02 -3.55 2.52
N ASN A 75 -5.35 -4.72 2.62
CA ASN A 75 -4.34 -5.12 1.62
C ASN A 75 -4.94 -5.26 0.22
N LYS A 76 -6.22 -5.67 0.10
CA LYS A 76 -6.93 -5.74 -1.19
C LYS A 76 -7.15 -4.37 -1.81
N GLN A 77 -7.47 -3.37 -0.99
CA GLN A 77 -7.61 -1.99 -1.46
C GLN A 77 -6.26 -1.39 -1.88
N TRP A 78 -5.18 -1.68 -1.14
CA TRP A 78 -3.81 -1.32 -1.57
C TRP A 78 -3.43 -1.97 -2.89
N GLU A 79 -3.66 -3.27 -3.02
CA GLU A 79 -3.42 -4.05 -4.23
C GLU A 79 -4.10 -3.41 -5.44
N TYR A 80 -5.42 -3.23 -5.35
CA TYR A 80 -6.22 -2.68 -6.44
C TYR A 80 -5.72 -1.29 -6.85
N MET A 81 -5.42 -0.43 -5.88
CA MET A 81 -4.94 0.92 -6.12
C MET A 81 -3.56 0.92 -6.78
N VAL A 82 -2.63 0.08 -6.30
CA VAL A 82 -1.30 -0.06 -6.92
C VAL A 82 -1.44 -0.57 -8.35
N ASP A 83 -2.23 -1.62 -8.58
CA ASP A 83 -2.46 -2.21 -9.90
C ASP A 83 -3.05 -1.22 -10.91
N LEU A 84 -3.95 -0.34 -10.49
CA LEU A 84 -4.47 0.69 -11.41
C LEU A 84 -3.46 1.77 -11.77
N GLN A 85 -2.48 2.00 -10.89
CA GLN A 85 -1.66 3.21 -10.95
C GLN A 85 -0.25 3.00 -11.46
N VAL A 86 0.29 1.80 -11.35
CA VAL A 86 1.68 1.51 -11.72
C VAL A 86 1.82 0.96 -13.14
N TRP A 87 0.72 0.60 -13.78
CA TRP A 87 0.72 0.06 -15.14
C TRP A 87 0.57 1.16 -16.19
N GLU A 88 1.49 1.17 -17.15
CA GLU A 88 1.37 1.89 -18.40
C GLU A 88 1.25 0.87 -19.55
N LYS A 89 0.01 0.64 -20.00
CA LYS A 89 -0.34 -0.40 -21.00
C LYS A 89 0.13 -1.78 -20.54
N ASP A 90 1.19 -2.31 -21.17
CA ASP A 90 1.76 -3.64 -20.96
C ASP A 90 3.01 -3.63 -20.06
N ARG A 91 3.36 -2.48 -19.47
CA ARG A 91 4.59 -2.31 -18.68
C ARG A 91 4.33 -1.64 -17.34
N LEU A 92 5.17 -1.98 -16.37
CA LEU A 92 5.23 -1.26 -15.11
C LEU A 92 6.04 0.03 -15.29
N ASP A 93 5.44 1.16 -14.91
CA ASP A 93 6.11 2.45 -14.85
C ASP A 93 6.80 2.63 -13.49
N ILE A 94 8.13 2.72 -13.54
CA ILE A 94 8.97 2.81 -12.34
C ILE A 94 8.70 4.09 -11.56
N LEU A 95 8.42 5.20 -12.23
CA LEU A 95 8.17 6.47 -11.54
C LEU A 95 6.88 6.40 -10.71
N SER A 96 5.82 5.83 -11.28
CA SER A 96 4.56 5.59 -10.60
C SER A 96 4.71 4.59 -9.45
N MET A 97 5.48 3.51 -9.65
CA MET A 97 5.83 2.59 -8.57
C MET A 97 6.52 3.32 -7.40
N THR A 98 7.57 4.11 -7.68
CA THR A 98 8.30 4.88 -6.66
C THR A 98 7.37 5.82 -5.90
N LYS A 99 6.50 6.53 -6.63
CA LYS A 99 5.52 7.45 -6.04
C LYS A 99 4.57 6.72 -5.08
N TRP A 100 3.97 5.61 -5.52
CA TRP A 100 2.99 4.88 -4.72
C TRP A 100 3.62 4.14 -3.55
N LEU A 101 4.78 3.52 -3.74
CA LEU A 101 5.57 2.96 -2.63
C LEU A 101 5.90 4.06 -1.60
N GLY A 102 6.24 5.28 -2.05
CA GLY A 102 6.47 6.42 -1.17
C GLY A 102 5.22 6.85 -0.38
N LEU A 103 4.04 6.85 -1.01
CA LEU A 103 2.78 7.17 -0.33
C LEU A 103 2.40 6.10 0.70
N LEU A 104 2.49 4.83 0.34
CA LEU A 104 2.24 3.72 1.25
C LEU A 104 3.25 3.68 2.39
N PHE A 105 4.52 4.02 2.13
CA PHE A 105 5.56 4.09 3.15
C PHE A 105 5.28 5.20 4.16
N LYS A 106 4.79 6.36 3.70
CA LYS A 106 4.35 7.45 4.59
C LYS A 106 3.12 7.06 5.41
N ALA A 107 2.21 6.26 4.85
CA ALA A 107 0.98 5.84 5.51
C ALA A 107 1.25 4.77 6.59
N ASP A 108 1.98 3.70 6.25
CA ASP A 108 2.37 2.66 7.20
C ASP A 108 3.63 1.91 6.70
N PRO A 109 4.84 2.29 7.17
CA PRO A 109 6.08 1.71 6.67
C PRO A 109 6.24 0.24 7.10
N THR A 110 5.80 -0.11 8.31
CA THR A 110 5.97 -1.48 8.83
C THR A 110 5.08 -2.45 8.07
N ARG A 111 3.84 -2.06 7.81
CA ARG A 111 2.90 -2.85 7.03
C ARG A 111 3.32 -2.94 5.57
N LEU A 112 3.80 -1.85 4.96
CA LEU A 112 4.31 -1.88 3.59
C LEU A 112 5.40 -2.93 3.41
N ILE A 113 6.41 -2.95 4.29
CA ILE A 113 7.49 -3.93 4.19
C ILE A 113 6.98 -5.36 4.35
N LYS A 114 6.05 -5.60 5.29
CA LYS A 114 5.43 -6.93 5.45
C LYS A 114 4.72 -7.35 4.17
N TRP A 115 3.83 -6.51 3.64
CA TRP A 115 3.07 -6.76 2.42
C TRP A 115 3.99 -7.01 1.20
N LEU A 116 5.05 -6.20 1.06
CA LEU A 116 6.05 -6.37 -0.01
C LEU A 116 6.77 -7.71 0.04
N ILE A 117 7.14 -8.15 1.24
CA ILE A 117 7.89 -9.40 1.41
C ILE A 117 6.97 -10.63 1.33
N SER A 118 5.74 -10.55 1.84
CA SER A 118 4.83 -11.70 1.95
C SER A 118 3.93 -11.90 0.74
N GLU A 119 3.49 -10.83 0.08
CA GLU A 119 2.45 -10.89 -0.97
C GLU A 119 2.94 -10.34 -2.31
N LYS A 120 3.92 -9.42 -2.30
CA LYS A 120 4.36 -8.67 -3.49
C LYS A 120 5.85 -8.85 -3.78
N THR A 121 6.42 -10.02 -3.47
CA THR A 121 7.87 -10.26 -3.55
C THR A 121 8.43 -9.99 -4.96
N GLU A 122 7.73 -10.43 -6.01
CA GLU A 122 8.19 -10.22 -7.39
C GLU A 122 8.11 -8.74 -7.81
N PHE A 123 7.09 -8.02 -7.35
CA PHE A 123 6.97 -6.58 -7.55
C PHE A 123 8.12 -5.83 -6.87
N LEU A 124 8.46 -6.20 -5.63
CA LEU A 124 9.62 -5.65 -4.91
C LEU A 124 10.94 -5.97 -5.63
N LYS A 125 11.15 -7.22 -6.05
CA LYS A 125 12.36 -7.61 -6.79
C LYS A 125 12.52 -6.82 -8.08
N PHE A 126 11.44 -6.68 -8.84
CA PHE A 126 11.45 -5.89 -10.08
C PHE A 126 11.76 -4.42 -9.80
N TYR A 127 11.15 -3.83 -8.78
CA TYR A 127 11.43 -2.47 -8.35
C TYR A 127 12.90 -2.28 -8.00
N LEU A 128 13.46 -3.15 -7.15
CA LEU A 128 14.88 -3.08 -6.77
C LEU A 128 15.77 -3.26 -8.00
N PHE A 129 15.53 -4.28 -8.82
CA PHE A 129 16.31 -4.53 -10.04
C PHE A 129 16.40 -3.31 -10.98
N LYS A 130 15.38 -2.46 -10.98
CA LYS A 130 15.33 -1.24 -11.80
C LYS A 130 15.92 0.00 -11.13
N ASN A 131 16.06 0.01 -9.80
CA ASN A 131 16.43 1.20 -9.03
C ASN A 131 17.72 1.07 -8.23
N ILE A 132 18.29 -0.14 -8.09
CA ILE A 132 19.57 -0.34 -7.41
C ILE A 132 20.59 -0.92 -8.39
N GLU A 133 21.86 -0.60 -8.17
CA GLU A 133 22.96 -1.27 -8.82
C GLU A 133 23.66 -2.17 -7.83
N VAL A 134 23.76 -3.46 -8.16
CA VAL A 134 24.48 -4.46 -7.35
C VAL A 134 25.74 -4.87 -8.10
N ARG A 135 26.89 -4.78 -7.43
CA ARG A 135 28.17 -5.32 -7.92
C ARG A 135 28.70 -6.34 -6.93
N VAL A 136 29.28 -7.41 -7.47
CA VAL A 136 29.96 -8.44 -6.68
C VAL A 136 31.45 -8.22 -6.82
N ARG A 137 32.16 -8.15 -5.70
CA ARG A 137 33.62 -7.98 -5.70
C ARG A 137 34.32 -9.28 -6.06
N GLU A 138 35.24 -9.21 -7.03
CA GLU A 138 36.11 -10.32 -7.39
C GLU A 138 37.24 -10.49 -6.36
N HIS A 139 37.89 -11.67 -6.33
CA HIS A 139 38.86 -12.00 -5.27
C HIS A 139 40.11 -11.11 -5.24
N ASP A 140 40.49 -10.53 -6.38
CA ASP A 140 41.66 -9.69 -6.59
C ASP A 140 41.33 -8.19 -6.73
N GLN A 141 40.05 -7.83 -6.66
CA GLN A 141 39.58 -6.45 -6.78
C GLN A 141 39.67 -5.72 -5.43
N ASP A 142 40.21 -4.49 -5.45
CA ASP A 142 40.32 -3.68 -4.24
C ASP A 142 38.97 -3.00 -3.92
N PRO A 143 38.54 -2.93 -2.64
CA PRO A 143 37.34 -2.19 -2.25
C PRO A 143 37.28 -0.75 -2.77
N SER A 144 38.43 -0.08 -2.95
CA SER A 144 38.52 1.28 -3.43
C SER A 144 38.25 1.43 -4.93
N ASP A 145 38.22 0.32 -5.69
CA ASP A 145 37.79 0.29 -7.08
C ASP A 145 36.28 0.55 -7.22
N PHE A 146 35.53 0.41 -6.12
CA PHE A 146 34.12 0.79 -6.05
C PHE A 146 33.99 2.27 -5.74
N GLY A 147 33.08 2.96 -6.43
CA GLY A 147 32.81 4.38 -6.19
C GLY A 147 32.36 4.64 -4.75
N LYS A 148 32.63 5.86 -4.24
CA LYS A 148 32.30 6.26 -2.86
C LYS A 148 30.81 6.17 -2.50
N ASP A 149 29.95 6.12 -3.52
CA ASP A 149 28.50 6.05 -3.37
C ASP A 149 28.00 4.61 -3.16
N PHE A 150 28.87 3.60 -3.27
CA PHE A 150 28.52 2.21 -2.98
C PHE A 150 28.63 1.90 -1.49
N LEU A 151 27.62 1.20 -0.99
CA LEU A 151 27.52 0.69 0.37
C LEU A 151 27.70 -0.83 0.36
N THR A 152 28.33 -1.38 1.40
CA THR A 152 28.45 -2.83 1.59
C THR A 152 28.32 -3.20 3.06
N ILE A 153 27.78 -4.39 3.34
CA ILE A 153 27.63 -4.93 4.70
C ILE A 153 28.64 -6.05 4.96
N ASP A 154 28.98 -6.82 3.93
CA ASP A 154 29.79 -8.05 4.01
C ASP A 154 31.09 -7.99 3.21
N ASN A 155 31.37 -6.86 2.56
CA ASN A 155 32.55 -6.65 1.72
C ASN A 155 32.57 -7.56 0.46
N VAL A 156 31.42 -8.12 0.07
CA VAL A 156 31.22 -8.97 -1.10
C VAL A 156 30.22 -8.32 -2.06
N TYR A 157 29.05 -7.93 -1.56
CA TYR A 157 28.03 -7.24 -2.34
C TYR A 157 28.08 -5.74 -2.08
N TYR A 158 28.22 -4.97 -3.15
CA TYR A 158 28.21 -3.51 -3.14
C TYR A 158 26.93 -3.02 -3.81
N ILE A 159 26.19 -2.15 -3.13
CA ILE A 159 24.89 -1.62 -3.58
C ILE A 159 24.89 -0.09 -3.61
N ARG A 160 24.24 0.51 -4.61
CA ARG A 160 23.89 1.95 -4.65
C ARG A 160 22.49 2.15 -5.22
#